data_AF-A0A7S4MAS1-F1
#
_entry.id   AF-A0A7S4MAS1-F1
#
_cell.length_a   1.000
_cell.length_b   1.000
_cell.length_c   1.000
_cell.angle_alpha   90.00
_cell.angle_beta   90.00
_cell.angle_gamma   90.00
#
_symmetry.space_group_name_H-M   'P 1'
#
loop_
_entity.id
_entity.type
_entity.pdbx_description
1 polymer ?
#
loop_
_entity_poly.entity_id
_entity_poly.type
_entity_poly.pdbx_seq_one_letter_code
_entity_poly.pdbx_strand_id
1 'polypeptide(L)'
;MTTVSAEPFISNAPHAMGSGHRGEPSILVLARLNHLGTLSHVNTLLAIASVVYFGVNVVCCILNTHNLDPVVCGANVTAAECEDMQPIASAQLFHNLEFGATFVFAVVETLSILYSPKRQFESPLLLKALTFLNMGATFIAAALVFINLEEFEESSHQLEYTNGLSMALVDMLMAVQLFRGHTKSKKQQSNKLLYAALGFAPLCVAATMLAVYNGMGETEDGDKVGEKAAHYFEFIFEMISAAITFWFCMDNRLRCDTMRFALMLAEGDVEEGAQGGSALISRVPQCMRSSTRESEQ
;
A
#
# COMPACT_ATOMS: atom_id res chain seq x y z
N MET A 1 -21.96 -20.62 -4.71
CA MET A 1 -22.03 -21.26 -6.04
C MET A 1 -21.38 -20.34 -7.05
N THR A 2 -20.10 -20.57 -7.36
CA THR A 2 -19.38 -19.92 -8.47
C THR A 2 -18.40 -20.96 -8.98
N THR A 3 -18.73 -21.54 -10.13
CA THR A 3 -17.90 -22.51 -10.86
C THR A 3 -16.72 -21.77 -11.48
N VAL A 4 -15.52 -21.98 -10.94
CA VAL A 4 -14.28 -21.58 -11.59
C VAL A 4 -13.95 -22.67 -12.61
N SER A 5 -14.16 -22.36 -13.88
CA SER A 5 -13.77 -23.20 -15.02
C SER A 5 -12.24 -23.25 -15.09
N ALA A 6 -11.65 -24.39 -14.78
CA ALA A 6 -10.24 -24.65 -15.04
C ALA A 6 -10.05 -24.85 -16.55
N GLU A 7 -9.28 -23.97 -17.20
CA GLU A 7 -8.83 -24.20 -18.57
C GLU A 7 -7.82 -25.36 -18.60
N PRO A 8 -7.96 -26.34 -19.51
CA PRO A 8 -6.99 -27.42 -19.65
C PRO A 8 -5.69 -26.87 -20.27
N PHE A 9 -4.58 -27.09 -19.57
CA PHE A 9 -3.23 -26.81 -20.06
C PHE A 9 -2.86 -27.86 -21.13
N ILE A 10 -3.01 -27.51 -22.40
CA ILE A 10 -2.65 -28.37 -23.53
C ILE A 10 -1.12 -28.45 -23.62
N SER A 11 -0.54 -29.52 -23.09
CA SER A 11 0.86 -29.90 -23.29
C SER A 11 1.04 -30.54 -24.66
N ASN A 12 1.05 -29.74 -25.72
CA ASN A 12 1.52 -30.18 -27.03
C ASN A 12 3.02 -29.93 -27.13
N ALA A 13 3.83 -30.98 -26.94
CA ALA A 13 5.24 -30.97 -27.27
C ALA A 13 5.40 -31.30 -28.76
N PRO A 14 5.82 -30.36 -29.63
CA PRO A 14 6.08 -30.67 -31.03
C PRO A 14 7.47 -31.31 -31.16
N HIS A 15 7.53 -32.39 -31.92
CA HIS A 15 8.78 -32.96 -32.43
C HIS A 15 9.53 -31.95 -33.31
N ALA A 16 10.79 -31.73 -32.98
CA ALA A 16 11.70 -30.83 -33.68
C ALA A 16 12.07 -31.39 -35.07
N MET A 17 11.72 -30.65 -36.12
CA MET A 17 12.50 -30.64 -37.36
C MET A 17 13.29 -29.33 -37.41
N GLY A 18 14.60 -29.46 -37.50
CA GLY A 18 15.54 -28.35 -37.52
C GLY A 18 15.47 -27.54 -38.82
N SER A 19 15.60 -26.23 -38.67
CA SER A 19 16.35 -25.38 -39.59
C SER A 19 16.84 -24.16 -38.80
N GLY A 20 18.12 -23.85 -38.94
CA GLY A 20 18.84 -22.87 -38.12
C GLY A 20 18.39 -21.44 -38.40
N HIS A 21 17.41 -20.96 -37.64
CA HIS A 21 17.21 -19.52 -37.45
C HIS A 21 18.01 -19.06 -36.24
N ARG A 22 19.09 -18.32 -36.52
CA ARG A 22 19.83 -17.55 -35.52
C ARG A 22 18.88 -16.52 -34.89
N GLY A 23 18.67 -16.67 -33.58
CA GLY A 23 18.87 -15.60 -32.60
C GLY A 23 18.00 -14.34 -32.70
N GLU A 24 16.74 -14.43 -33.10
CA GLU A 24 15.80 -13.37 -32.75
C GLU A 24 15.20 -13.68 -31.37
N PRO A 25 15.36 -12.77 -30.38
CA PRO A 25 14.73 -12.96 -29.08
C PRO A 25 13.24 -13.14 -29.31
N SER A 26 12.67 -14.17 -28.70
CA SER A 26 11.25 -14.47 -28.88
C SER A 26 10.45 -13.20 -28.53
N ILE A 27 9.61 -12.71 -29.45
CA ILE A 27 8.80 -11.49 -29.26
C ILE A 27 8.06 -11.53 -27.91
N LEU A 28 7.69 -12.73 -27.46
CA LEU A 28 7.08 -12.99 -26.15
C LEU A 28 8.00 -12.63 -24.97
N VAL A 29 9.30 -12.96 -25.04
CA VAL A 29 10.30 -12.64 -24.01
C VAL A 29 10.49 -11.13 -23.93
N LEU A 30 10.65 -10.46 -25.08
CA LEU A 30 10.77 -9.00 -25.13
C LEU A 30 9.53 -8.30 -24.56
N ALA A 31 8.33 -8.75 -24.94
CA ALA A 31 7.07 -8.24 -24.37
C ALA A 31 6.99 -8.45 -22.86
N ARG A 32 7.45 -9.61 -22.36
CA ARG A 32 7.48 -9.90 -20.92
C ARG A 32 8.48 -9.04 -20.17
N LEU A 33 9.68 -8.82 -20.72
CA LEU A 33 10.70 -7.94 -20.16
C LEU A 33 10.22 -6.50 -20.05
N ASN A 34 9.54 -6.00 -21.09
CA ASN A 34 8.96 -4.66 -21.10
C ASN A 34 7.84 -4.51 -20.06
N HIS A 35 6.94 -5.50 -19.99
CA HIS A 35 5.87 -5.52 -18.98
C HIS A 35 6.43 -5.50 -17.55
N LEU A 36 7.39 -6.37 -17.23
CA LEU A 36 8.04 -6.38 -15.91
C LEU A 36 8.77 -5.07 -15.61
N GLY A 37 9.37 -4.44 -16.63
CA GLY A 37 10.01 -3.14 -16.46
C GLY A 37 9.03 -2.03 -16.14
N THR A 38 7.86 -2.03 -16.80
CA THR A 38 6.77 -1.11 -16.48
C THR A 38 6.31 -1.29 -15.03
N LEU A 39 6.07 -2.53 -14.59
CA LEU A 39 5.69 -2.82 -13.20
C LEU A 39 6.74 -2.31 -12.20
N SER A 40 8.03 -2.51 -12.48
CA SER A 40 9.14 -2.04 -11.62
C SER A 40 9.14 -0.50 -11.50
N HIS A 41 8.98 0.22 -12.61
CA HIS A 41 8.92 1.68 -12.60
C HIS A 41 7.70 2.20 -11.86
N VAL A 42 6.51 1.63 -12.09
CA VAL A 42 5.29 2.05 -11.40
C VAL A 42 5.43 1.85 -9.89
N ASN A 43 5.91 0.69 -9.43
CA ASN A 43 6.14 0.47 -8.00
C ASN A 43 7.19 1.43 -7.40
N THR A 44 8.18 1.88 -8.18
CA THR A 44 9.12 2.91 -7.72
C THR A 44 8.42 4.25 -7.49
N LEU A 45 7.54 4.67 -8.40
CA LEU A 45 6.77 5.91 -8.26
C LEU A 45 5.81 5.84 -7.07
N LEU A 46 5.11 4.72 -6.90
CA LEU A 46 4.20 4.51 -5.77
C LEU A 46 4.96 4.52 -4.43
N ALA A 47 6.14 3.92 -4.36
CA ALA A 47 6.99 3.99 -3.17
C ALA A 47 7.39 5.44 -2.81
N ILE A 48 7.74 6.25 -3.81
CA ILE A 48 8.04 7.68 -3.59
C ILE A 48 6.79 8.41 -3.08
N ALA A 49 5.62 8.16 -3.68
CA ALA A 49 4.36 8.75 -3.24
C ALA A 49 4.04 8.38 -1.78
N SER A 50 4.29 7.14 -1.36
CA SER A 50 4.13 6.73 0.05
C SER A 50 5.05 7.50 1.00
N VAL A 51 6.30 7.78 0.60
CA VAL A 51 7.23 8.59 1.42
C VAL A 51 6.76 10.05 1.52
N VAL A 52 6.24 10.61 0.42
CA VAL A 52 5.65 11.95 0.44
C VAL A 52 4.46 12.00 1.39
N TYR A 53 3.56 11.02 1.32
CA TYR A 53 2.41 10.92 2.21
C TYR A 53 2.81 10.76 3.69
N PHE A 54 3.84 9.96 3.97
CA PHE A 54 4.44 9.89 5.31
C PHE A 54 4.88 11.29 5.79
N GLY A 55 5.56 12.05 4.93
CA GLY A 55 5.99 13.42 5.23
C GLY A 55 4.82 14.37 5.49
N VAL A 56 3.72 14.25 4.74
CA VAL A 56 2.49 15.03 4.97
C VAL A 56 1.93 14.74 6.37
N ASN A 57 1.86 13.48 6.78
CA ASN A 57 1.38 13.12 8.12
C ASN A 57 2.28 13.64 9.25
N VAL A 58 3.60 13.71 9.04
CA VAL A 58 4.50 14.40 9.98
C VAL A 58 4.15 15.89 10.09
N VAL A 59 3.86 16.55 8.97
CA VAL A 59 3.44 17.97 8.96
C VAL A 59 2.10 18.14 9.67
N CYS A 60 1.09 17.33 9.38
CA CYS A 60 -0.21 17.39 10.06
C CYS A 60 -0.06 17.15 11.57
N CYS A 61 0.79 16.21 11.98
CA CYS A 61 1.10 15.99 13.41
C CYS A 61 1.72 17.22 14.08
N ILE A 62 2.64 17.93 13.40
CA ILE A 62 3.20 19.18 13.90
C ILE A 62 2.13 20.27 13.97
N LEU A 63 1.32 20.45 12.93
CA LEU A 63 0.24 21.45 12.90
C LEU A 63 -0.79 21.20 14.00
N ASN A 64 -1.11 19.94 14.29
CA ASN A 64 -2.00 19.54 15.38
C ASN A 64 -1.44 19.85 16.78
N THR A 65 -0.14 20.17 16.93
CA THR A 65 0.38 20.68 18.21
C THR A 65 0.00 22.14 18.47
N HIS A 66 -0.25 22.90 17.40
CA HIS A 66 -0.56 24.32 17.46
C HIS A 66 -2.08 24.55 17.58
N ASN A 67 -2.47 25.77 17.93
CA ASN A 67 -3.86 26.19 17.87
C ASN A 67 -4.19 26.57 16.44
N LEU A 68 -5.22 25.94 15.87
CA LEU A 68 -5.71 26.21 14.52
C LEU A 68 -6.83 27.26 14.52
N ASP A 69 -7.46 27.48 15.66
CA ASP A 69 -8.53 28.45 15.82
C ASP A 69 -7.98 29.87 15.98
N PRO A 70 -8.62 30.87 15.34
CA PRO A 70 -8.27 32.26 15.55
C PRO A 70 -8.53 32.65 17.01
N VAL A 71 -7.47 33.07 17.70
CA VAL A 71 -7.60 33.58 19.07
C VAL A 71 -8.33 34.92 19.03
N VAL A 72 -9.52 34.97 19.62
CA VAL A 72 -10.24 36.24 19.84
C VAL A 72 -9.54 36.99 20.97
N CYS A 73 -8.72 37.98 20.62
CA CYS A 73 -7.99 38.77 21.59
C CYS A 73 -8.95 39.63 22.42
N GLY A 74 -9.11 39.29 23.70
CA GLY A 74 -9.91 40.05 24.64
C GLY A 74 -9.32 41.42 24.94
N ALA A 75 -10.11 42.30 25.57
CA ALA A 75 -9.73 43.69 25.88
C ALA A 75 -8.46 43.83 26.77
N ASN A 76 -8.01 42.74 27.39
CA ASN A 76 -6.86 42.70 28.31
C ASN A 76 -5.58 42.13 27.68
N VAL A 77 -5.60 41.74 26.40
CA VAL A 77 -4.42 41.21 25.68
C VAL A 77 -3.80 42.34 24.87
N THR A 78 -2.48 42.53 24.98
CA THR A 78 -1.79 43.54 24.19
C THR A 78 -1.77 43.15 22.70
N ALA A 79 -1.64 44.15 21.81
CA ALA A 79 -1.56 43.88 20.37
C ALA A 79 -0.39 42.94 19.99
N ALA A 80 0.73 43.03 20.72
CA ALA A 80 1.89 42.15 20.53
C ALA A 80 1.59 40.71 20.95
N GLU A 81 0.96 40.50 22.12
CA GLU A 81 0.53 39.17 22.56
C GLU A 81 -0.52 38.55 21.63
N CYS A 82 -1.36 39.38 21.00
CA CYS A 82 -2.36 38.96 20.03
C CYS A 82 -1.74 38.52 18.69
N GLU A 83 -0.64 39.15 18.27
CA GLU A 83 0.10 38.80 17.06
C GLU A 83 0.84 37.47 17.22
N ASP A 84 1.43 37.24 18.40
CA ASP A 84 2.10 35.97 18.75
C ASP A 84 1.11 34.78 18.87
N MET A 85 -0.19 35.05 18.99
CA MET A 85 -1.26 34.05 19.10
C MET A 85 -1.95 33.72 17.78
N GLN A 86 -1.50 34.29 16.66
CA GLN A 86 -2.09 33.99 15.35
C GLN A 86 -1.87 32.52 14.96
N PRO A 87 -2.89 31.83 14.41
CA PRO A 87 -2.76 30.45 13.97
C PRO A 87 -1.76 30.36 12.80
N ILE A 88 -0.89 29.36 12.84
CA ILE A 88 0.12 29.12 11.80
C ILE A 88 -0.54 28.69 10.48
N ALA A 89 -1.69 28.03 10.57
CA ALA A 89 -2.52 27.61 9.46
C ALA A 89 -4.00 27.71 9.84
N SER A 90 -4.86 28.02 8.87
CA SER A 90 -6.31 27.93 9.05
C SER A 90 -6.78 26.48 9.16
N ALA A 91 -7.81 26.21 9.96
CA ALA A 91 -8.47 24.90 10.04
C ALA A 91 -8.82 24.31 8.66
N GLN A 92 -9.34 25.12 7.74
CA GLN A 92 -9.65 24.67 6.36
C GLN A 92 -8.42 24.15 5.62
N LEU A 93 -7.26 24.80 5.76
CA LEU A 93 -6.02 24.35 5.11
C LEU A 93 -5.52 23.04 5.70
N PHE A 94 -5.61 22.90 7.04
CA PHE A 94 -5.22 21.69 7.75
C PHE A 94 -6.07 20.49 7.29
N HIS A 95 -7.39 20.59 7.39
CA HIS A 95 -8.29 19.50 6.99
C HIS A 95 -8.26 19.23 5.48
N ASN A 96 -8.12 20.26 4.63
CA ASN A 96 -7.93 20.04 3.19
C ASN A 96 -6.66 19.24 2.88
N LEU A 97 -5.57 19.49 3.62
CA LEU A 97 -4.31 18.77 3.47
C LEU A 97 -4.45 17.33 3.96
N GLU A 98 -5.04 17.13 5.15
CA GLU A 98 -5.29 15.84 5.79
C GLU A 98 -6.17 14.93 4.92
N PHE A 99 -7.46 15.25 4.78
CA PHE A 99 -8.41 14.42 4.04
C PHE A 99 -8.02 14.26 2.57
N GLY A 100 -7.52 15.35 1.96
CA GLY A 100 -7.06 15.34 0.57
C GLY A 100 -5.88 14.39 0.36
N ALA A 101 -4.92 14.39 1.28
CA ALA A 101 -3.78 13.49 1.23
C ALA A 101 -4.20 12.04 1.48
N THR A 102 -5.09 11.78 2.44
CA THR A 102 -5.62 10.43 2.74
C THR A 102 -6.34 9.83 1.53
N PHE A 103 -7.16 10.61 0.83
CA PHE A 103 -7.76 10.17 -0.43
C PHE A 103 -6.72 9.82 -1.51
N VAL A 104 -5.74 10.70 -1.75
CA VAL A 104 -4.68 10.44 -2.73
C VAL A 104 -3.88 9.20 -2.34
N PHE A 105 -3.64 8.99 -1.05
CA PHE A 105 -2.94 7.81 -0.57
C PHE A 105 -3.75 6.52 -0.74
N ALA A 106 -5.07 6.53 -0.53
CA ALA A 106 -5.94 5.38 -0.84
C ALA A 106 -5.87 4.98 -2.33
N VAL A 107 -5.69 5.95 -3.23
CA VAL A 107 -5.41 5.68 -4.65
C VAL A 107 -4.04 5.00 -4.81
N VAL A 108 -2.99 5.51 -4.15
CA VAL A 108 -1.64 4.91 -4.17
C VAL A 108 -1.67 3.47 -3.66
N GLU A 109 -2.36 3.20 -2.55
CA GLU A 109 -2.52 1.87 -1.97
C GLU A 109 -3.20 0.92 -2.97
N THR A 110 -4.33 1.36 -3.55
CA THR A 110 -5.07 0.59 -4.58
C THR A 110 -4.17 0.26 -5.78
N LEU A 111 -3.44 1.26 -6.30
CA LEU A 111 -2.51 1.05 -7.42
C LEU A 111 -1.36 0.11 -7.04
N SER A 112 -0.86 0.15 -5.80
CA SER A 112 0.21 -0.74 -5.34
C SER A 112 -0.19 -2.21 -5.43
N ILE A 113 -1.44 -2.51 -5.13
CA ILE A 113 -2.02 -3.86 -5.22
C ILE A 113 -2.26 -4.25 -6.67
N LEU A 114 -2.81 -3.35 -7.49
CA LEU A 114 -3.08 -3.59 -8.92
C LEU A 114 -1.78 -3.84 -9.72
N TYR A 115 -0.72 -3.10 -9.42
CA TYR A 115 0.59 -3.22 -10.07
C TYR A 115 1.54 -4.19 -9.35
N SER A 116 1.03 -5.01 -8.43
CA SER A 116 1.83 -6.07 -7.82
C SER A 116 2.08 -7.24 -8.81
N PRO A 117 3.32 -7.73 -8.97
CA PRO A 117 3.56 -8.94 -9.75
C PRO A 117 2.85 -10.12 -9.07
N LYS A 118 2.17 -10.97 -9.87
CA LYS A 118 1.32 -12.12 -9.42
C LYS A 118 1.65 -12.60 -8.00
N ARG A 119 0.95 -12.05 -7.00
CA ARG A 119 0.96 -12.54 -5.61
C ARG A 119 -0.24 -13.45 -5.39
N GLN A 120 -0.04 -14.51 -4.62
CA GLN A 120 -1.12 -15.38 -4.17
C GLN A 120 -1.74 -14.76 -2.91
N PHE A 121 -2.73 -13.90 -3.10
CA PHE A 121 -3.62 -13.49 -2.02
C PHE A 121 -4.62 -14.61 -1.77
N GLU A 122 -4.87 -14.96 -0.52
CA GLU A 122 -5.84 -16.00 -0.16
C GLU A 122 -7.27 -15.61 -0.57
N SER A 123 -7.59 -14.30 -0.52
CA SER A 123 -8.86 -13.76 -0.99
C SER A 123 -8.66 -12.49 -1.82
N PRO A 124 -8.40 -12.61 -3.14
CA PRO A 124 -8.16 -11.46 -4.01
C PRO A 124 -9.43 -10.61 -4.21
N LEU A 125 -10.62 -11.20 -4.06
CA LEU A 125 -11.89 -10.47 -4.15
C LEU A 125 -12.08 -9.57 -2.93
N LEU A 126 -11.80 -10.09 -1.72
CA LEU A 126 -11.91 -9.31 -0.49
C LEU A 126 -10.94 -8.12 -0.52
N LEU A 127 -9.69 -8.32 -0.92
CA LEU A 127 -8.70 -7.24 -1.01
C LEU A 127 -9.13 -6.14 -1.99
N LYS A 128 -9.69 -6.52 -3.15
CA LYS A 128 -10.23 -5.57 -4.13
C LYS A 128 -11.45 -4.81 -3.60
N ALA A 129 -12.33 -5.50 -2.88
CA ALA A 129 -13.51 -4.87 -2.30
C ALA A 129 -13.12 -3.87 -1.20
N LEU A 130 -12.20 -4.24 -0.31
CA LEU A 130 -11.71 -3.37 0.75
C LEU A 130 -10.99 -2.14 0.20
N THR A 131 -10.08 -2.31 -0.76
CA THR A 131 -9.36 -1.17 -1.38
C THR A 131 -10.31 -0.20 -2.10
N PHE A 132 -11.30 -0.73 -2.83
CA PHE A 132 -12.30 0.12 -3.48
C PHE A 132 -13.18 0.85 -2.47
N LEU A 133 -13.57 0.19 -1.38
CA LEU A 133 -14.30 0.81 -0.28
C LEU A 133 -13.48 1.94 0.35
N ASN A 134 -12.20 1.69 0.64
CA ASN A 134 -11.29 2.67 1.24
C ASN A 134 -11.17 3.93 0.37
N MET A 135 -10.94 3.74 -0.94
CA MET A 135 -10.85 4.85 -1.90
C MET A 135 -12.17 5.63 -1.99
N GLY A 136 -13.32 4.95 -1.96
CA GLY A 136 -14.63 5.60 -2.00
C GLY A 136 -14.95 6.39 -0.73
N ALA A 137 -14.70 5.81 0.44
CA ALA A 137 -14.97 6.44 1.73
C ALA A 137 -14.09 7.69 1.95
N THR A 138 -12.79 7.57 1.70
CA THR A 138 -11.84 8.72 1.80
C THR A 138 -12.18 9.82 0.80
N PHE A 139 -12.61 9.46 -0.43
CA PHE A 139 -13.10 10.45 -1.40
C PHE A 139 -14.31 11.22 -0.89
N ILE A 140 -15.30 10.52 -0.31
CA ILE A 140 -16.51 11.15 0.23
C ILE A 140 -16.14 12.10 1.38
N ALA A 141 -15.29 11.67 2.31
CA ALA A 141 -14.84 12.50 3.43
C ALA A 141 -14.12 13.77 2.94
N ALA A 142 -13.15 13.63 2.02
CA ALA A 142 -12.45 14.77 1.43
C ALA A 142 -13.40 15.72 0.69
N ALA A 143 -14.37 15.20 -0.07
CA ALA A 143 -15.34 16.02 -0.79
C ALA A 143 -16.24 16.82 0.16
N LEU A 144 -16.67 16.24 1.29
CA LEU A 144 -17.47 16.93 2.30
C LEU A 144 -16.70 18.12 2.90
N VAL A 145 -15.44 17.91 3.30
CA VAL A 145 -14.55 18.95 3.83
C VAL A 145 -14.29 20.08 2.82
N PHE A 146 -14.11 19.73 1.54
CA PHE A 146 -13.94 20.75 0.48
C PHE A 146 -15.20 21.57 0.21
N ILE A 147 -16.40 21.01 0.45
CA ILE A 147 -17.67 21.70 0.23
C ILE A 147 -17.93 22.69 1.38
N ASN A 148 -17.90 22.18 2.62
CA ASN A 148 -18.14 22.97 3.81
C ASN A 148 -17.58 22.24 5.04
N LEU A 149 -16.41 22.68 5.51
CA LEU A 149 -15.79 22.12 6.70
C LEU A 149 -16.70 22.25 7.93
N GLU A 150 -17.19 23.45 8.22
CA GLU A 150 -17.97 23.75 9.44
C GLU A 150 -19.20 22.84 9.60
N GLU A 151 -19.88 22.49 8.51
CA GLU A 151 -21.07 21.64 8.55
C GLU A 151 -20.73 20.14 8.60
N PHE A 152 -19.64 19.71 7.96
CA PHE A 152 -19.38 18.30 7.70
C PHE A 152 -18.14 17.73 8.40
N GLU A 153 -17.46 18.51 9.23
CA GLU A 153 -16.25 18.10 9.97
C GLU A 153 -16.49 16.81 10.75
N GLU A 154 -17.50 16.76 11.63
CA GLU A 154 -17.78 15.56 12.43
C GLU A 154 -18.11 14.35 11.55
N SER A 155 -18.95 14.53 10.53
CA SER A 155 -19.34 13.44 9.63
C SER A 155 -18.14 12.91 8.83
N SER A 156 -17.23 13.79 8.44
CA SER A 156 -16.03 13.43 7.68
C SER A 156 -15.05 12.64 8.54
N HIS A 157 -14.78 13.10 9.77
CA HIS A 157 -13.95 12.38 10.73
C HIS A 157 -14.56 11.03 11.12
N GLN A 158 -15.88 10.93 11.37
CA GLN A 158 -16.52 9.65 11.66
C GLN A 158 -16.38 8.65 10.49
N LEU A 159 -16.52 9.13 9.25
CA LEU A 159 -16.37 8.30 8.07
C LEU A 159 -14.91 7.83 7.89
N GLU A 160 -13.95 8.73 8.01
CA GLU A 160 -12.52 8.44 7.90
C GLU A 160 -12.07 7.47 9.00
N TYR A 161 -12.47 7.70 10.26
CA TYR A 161 -12.04 6.86 11.39
C TYR A 161 -12.63 5.46 11.32
N THR A 162 -13.88 5.35 10.85
CA THR A 162 -14.50 4.05 10.59
C THR A 162 -13.79 3.35 9.43
N ASN A 163 -13.46 4.08 8.36
CA ASN A 163 -12.72 3.55 7.22
C ASN A 163 -11.26 3.19 7.56
N GLY A 164 -10.67 3.80 8.58
CA GLY A 164 -9.35 3.44 9.11
C GLY A 164 -9.28 1.97 9.54
N LEU A 165 -10.39 1.38 9.98
CA LEU A 165 -10.45 -0.06 10.29
C LEU A 165 -10.30 -0.93 9.03
N SER A 166 -10.93 -0.56 7.91
CA SER A 166 -10.79 -1.30 6.65
C SER A 166 -9.42 -1.06 6.00
N MET A 167 -8.86 0.13 6.10
CA MET A 167 -7.46 0.42 5.72
C MET A 167 -6.48 -0.43 6.53
N ALA A 168 -6.65 -0.52 7.85
CA ALA A 168 -5.83 -1.36 8.71
C ALA A 168 -5.88 -2.86 8.32
N LEU A 169 -7.03 -3.35 7.83
CA LEU A 169 -7.14 -4.71 7.32
C LEU A 169 -6.36 -4.90 6.01
N VAL A 170 -6.35 -3.91 5.12
CA VAL A 170 -5.55 -3.94 3.88
C VAL A 170 -4.06 -3.92 4.23
N ASP A 171 -3.64 -3.04 5.14
CA ASP A 171 -2.27 -2.99 5.67
C ASP A 171 -1.82 -4.34 6.22
N MET A 172 -2.66 -4.98 7.05
CA MET A 172 -2.39 -6.30 7.60
C MET A 172 -2.18 -7.33 6.48
N LEU A 173 -3.04 -7.34 5.45
CA LEU A 173 -2.91 -8.25 4.31
C LEU A 173 -1.62 -7.99 3.52
N MET A 174 -1.25 -6.73 3.29
CA MET A 174 0.00 -6.35 2.61
C MET A 174 1.24 -6.74 3.43
N ALA A 175 1.23 -6.46 4.73
CA ALA A 175 2.29 -6.82 5.67
C ALA A 175 2.51 -8.35 5.71
N VAL A 176 1.44 -9.14 5.81
CA VAL A 176 1.53 -10.61 5.76
C VAL A 176 2.21 -11.09 4.47
N GLN A 177 1.91 -10.46 3.33
CA GLN A 177 2.49 -10.82 2.05
C GLN A 177 3.97 -10.45 1.93
N LEU A 178 4.41 -9.34 2.53
CA LEU A 178 5.83 -8.98 2.63
C LEU A 178 6.63 -10.07 3.35
N PHE A 179 6.09 -10.58 4.46
CA PHE A 179 6.80 -11.55 5.30
C PHE A 179 6.75 -12.99 4.76
N ARG A 180 5.72 -13.35 3.98
CA ARG A 180 5.64 -14.67 3.31
C ARG A 180 6.71 -14.85 2.24
N GLY A 181 7.18 -13.79 1.57
CA GLY A 181 8.16 -13.89 0.47
C GLY A 181 9.53 -14.46 0.85
N HIS A 182 9.92 -14.39 2.12
CA HIS A 182 11.28 -14.70 2.59
C HIS A 182 11.41 -16.11 3.23
N THR A 183 10.39 -16.97 3.10
CA THR A 183 10.09 -18.10 4.02
C THR A 183 10.73 -19.49 3.76
N LYS A 184 11.89 -19.61 3.10
CA LYS A 184 12.54 -20.94 2.96
C LYS A 184 13.49 -21.34 4.10
N SER A 185 13.66 -20.52 5.14
CA SER A 185 14.62 -20.79 6.23
C SER A 185 13.96 -21.27 7.54
N LYS A 186 14.46 -22.39 8.10
CA LYS A 186 14.01 -22.98 9.39
C LYS A 186 14.10 -22.02 10.59
N LYS A 187 14.88 -20.93 10.48
CA LYS A 187 15.03 -19.92 11.55
C LYS A 187 13.77 -19.05 11.74
N GLN A 188 12.77 -19.16 10.86
CA GLN A 188 11.62 -18.25 10.80
C GLN A 188 10.43 -18.61 11.70
N GLN A 189 10.38 -19.82 12.27
CA GLN A 189 9.29 -20.19 13.18
C GLN A 189 9.25 -19.31 14.44
N SER A 190 10.38 -18.71 14.86
CA SER A 190 10.42 -17.77 15.99
C SER A 190 9.82 -16.39 15.68
N ASN A 191 9.65 -16.02 14.40
CA ASN A 191 9.25 -14.66 14.04
C ASN A 191 7.75 -14.52 13.70
N LYS A 192 6.97 -15.61 13.81
CA LYS A 192 5.52 -15.56 13.56
C LYS A 192 4.79 -14.55 14.45
N LEU A 193 5.19 -14.47 15.72
CA LEU A 193 4.63 -13.51 16.67
C LEU A 193 4.93 -12.07 16.25
N LEU A 194 6.16 -11.79 15.79
CA LEU A 194 6.54 -10.46 15.31
C LEU A 194 5.71 -10.06 14.07
N TYR A 195 5.49 -10.98 13.12
CA TYR A 195 4.69 -10.68 11.94
C TYR A 195 3.22 -10.48 12.25
N ALA A 196 2.66 -11.28 13.17
CA ALA A 196 1.32 -11.05 13.67
C ALA A 196 1.24 -9.67 14.35
N ALA A 197 2.18 -9.34 15.25
CA ALA A 197 2.20 -8.05 15.93
C ALA A 197 2.30 -6.87 14.95
N LEU A 198 3.16 -6.94 13.95
CA LEU A 198 3.29 -5.91 12.91
C LEU A 198 2.02 -5.77 12.06
N GLY A 199 1.34 -6.87 11.76
CA GLY A 199 0.07 -6.84 11.04
C GLY A 199 -1.11 -6.33 11.86
N PHE A 200 -1.13 -6.60 13.17
CA PHE A 200 -2.22 -6.16 14.06
C PHE A 200 -2.03 -4.74 14.61
N ALA A 201 -0.81 -4.21 14.61
CA ALA A 201 -0.53 -2.88 15.14
C ALA A 201 -1.39 -1.76 14.49
N PRO A 202 -1.53 -1.66 13.15
CA PRO A 202 -2.39 -0.65 12.52
C PRO A 202 -3.84 -0.75 12.99
N LEU A 203 -4.37 -1.96 13.14
CA LEU A 203 -5.75 -2.19 13.57
C LEU A 203 -5.98 -1.72 15.02
N CYS A 204 -5.01 -1.95 15.91
CA CYS A 204 -5.08 -1.45 17.29
C CYS A 204 -5.07 0.08 17.35
N VAL A 205 -4.23 0.73 16.52
CA VAL A 205 -4.16 2.19 16.46
C VAL A 205 -5.48 2.76 15.91
N ALA A 206 -6.00 2.22 14.80
CA ALA A 206 -7.28 2.66 14.22
C ALA A 206 -8.46 2.48 15.20
N ALA A 207 -8.51 1.36 15.93
CA ALA A 207 -9.52 1.14 16.95
C ALA A 207 -9.40 2.13 18.13
N THR A 208 -8.17 2.48 18.52
CA THR A 208 -7.91 3.44 19.60
C THR A 208 -8.30 4.85 19.18
N MET A 209 -7.97 5.26 17.95
CA MET A 209 -8.40 6.53 17.35
C MET A 209 -9.93 6.68 17.42
N LEU A 210 -10.67 5.68 16.93
CA LEU A 210 -12.14 5.70 16.95
C LEU A 210 -12.70 5.73 18.37
N ALA A 211 -12.09 4.99 19.30
CA ALA A 211 -12.50 4.96 20.70
C ALA A 211 -12.21 6.29 21.43
N VAL A 212 -11.08 6.93 21.16
CA VAL A 212 -10.70 8.22 21.74
C VAL A 212 -11.63 9.32 21.23
N TYR A 213 -11.88 9.36 19.92
CA TYR A 213 -12.78 10.34 19.31
C TYR A 213 -14.20 10.29 19.90
N ASN A 214 -14.78 9.09 20.01
CA ASN A 214 -16.16 8.93 20.48
C ASN A 214 -16.31 8.79 22.00
N GLY A 215 -15.23 8.42 22.71
CA GLY A 215 -15.30 7.99 24.12
C GLY A 215 -14.98 9.08 25.14
N MET A 216 -14.43 10.22 24.73
CA MET A 216 -14.03 11.30 25.64
C MET A 216 -15.15 12.33 25.92
N GLY A 217 -16.29 12.19 25.26
CA GLY A 217 -17.44 13.09 25.42
C GLY A 217 -17.36 14.33 24.52
N GLU A 218 -18.29 15.26 24.78
CA GLU A 218 -18.49 16.49 24.01
C GLU A 218 -18.35 17.72 24.93
N THR A 219 -17.94 18.85 24.35
CA THR A 219 -17.97 20.16 25.02
C THR A 219 -19.41 20.67 25.14
N GLU A 220 -19.62 21.80 25.83
CA GLU A 220 -20.95 22.43 25.92
C GLU A 220 -21.47 22.91 24.55
N ASP A 221 -20.56 23.22 23.63
CA ASP A 221 -20.86 23.68 22.27
C ASP A 221 -21.10 22.51 21.28
N GLY A 222 -20.85 21.27 21.73
CA GLY A 222 -21.07 20.04 20.94
C GLY A 222 -19.80 19.46 20.31
N ASP A 223 -18.64 20.08 20.49
CA ASP A 223 -17.37 19.64 19.90
C ASP A 223 -16.81 18.39 20.60
N LYS A 224 -16.10 17.52 19.88
CA LYS A 224 -15.53 16.30 20.44
C LYS A 224 -14.25 16.60 21.24
N VAL A 225 -14.29 16.36 22.55
CA VAL A 225 -13.11 16.54 23.43
C VAL A 225 -11.92 15.67 23.00
N GLY A 226 -12.21 14.50 22.40
CA GLY A 226 -11.22 13.54 21.95
C GLY A 226 -10.56 13.83 20.59
N GLU A 227 -11.03 14.82 19.83
CA GLU A 227 -10.62 15.07 18.45
C GLU A 227 -9.11 15.25 18.29
N LYS A 228 -8.53 16.22 19.02
CA LYS A 228 -7.10 16.50 18.96
C LYS A 228 -6.23 15.29 19.30
N ALA A 229 -6.69 14.45 20.23
CA ALA A 229 -5.99 13.22 20.60
C ALA A 229 -6.15 12.14 19.52
N ALA A 230 -7.33 12.04 18.91
CA ALA A 230 -7.60 11.13 17.80
C ALA A 230 -6.72 11.46 16.57
N HIS A 231 -6.55 12.73 16.22
CA HIS A 231 -5.61 13.17 15.16
C HIS A 231 -4.18 12.64 15.36
N TYR A 232 -3.67 12.61 16.60
CA TYR A 232 -2.33 12.01 16.82
C TYR A 232 -2.31 10.52 16.50
N PHE A 233 -3.34 9.77 16.88
CA PHE A 233 -3.44 8.35 16.55
C PHE A 233 -3.63 8.12 15.06
N GLU A 234 -4.40 8.98 14.40
CA GLU A 234 -4.60 8.99 12.96
C GLU A 234 -3.28 9.18 12.21
N PHE A 235 -2.53 10.25 12.48
CA PHE A 235 -1.27 10.49 11.77
C PHE A 235 -0.25 9.39 12.04
N ILE A 236 -0.27 8.78 13.24
CA ILE A 236 0.55 7.59 13.53
C ILE A 236 0.11 6.39 12.69
N PHE A 237 -1.20 6.15 12.62
CA PHE A 237 -1.77 5.09 11.79
C PHE A 237 -1.38 5.27 10.31
N GLU A 238 -1.57 6.46 9.76
CA GLU A 238 -1.26 6.77 8.37
C GLU A 238 0.25 6.71 8.07
N MET A 239 1.11 7.12 9.01
CA MET A 239 2.56 6.90 8.90
C MET A 239 2.92 5.41 8.85
N ILE A 240 2.25 4.56 9.64
CA ILE A 240 2.46 3.12 9.60
C ILE A 240 1.98 2.54 8.25
N SER A 241 0.80 2.94 7.78
CA SER A 241 0.26 2.49 6.49
C SER A 241 1.16 2.90 5.32
N ALA A 242 1.64 4.14 5.32
CA ALA A 242 2.61 4.66 4.36
C ALA A 242 3.89 3.82 4.33
N ALA A 243 4.42 3.45 5.50
CA ALA A 243 5.61 2.61 5.61
C ALA A 243 5.37 1.19 5.07
N ILE A 244 4.22 0.57 5.39
CA ILE A 244 3.85 -0.75 4.87
C ILE A 244 3.74 -0.71 3.34
N THR A 245 3.06 0.29 2.80
CA THR A 245 2.88 0.47 1.35
C THR A 245 4.20 0.74 0.65
N PHE A 246 5.09 1.55 1.23
CA PHE A 246 6.45 1.76 0.72
C PHE A 246 7.21 0.43 0.59
N TRP A 247 7.28 -0.35 1.66
CA TRP A 247 8.00 -1.64 1.64
C TRP A 247 7.36 -2.64 0.69
N PHE A 248 6.03 -2.64 0.59
CA PHE A 248 5.29 -3.48 -0.35
C PHE A 248 5.64 -3.16 -1.81
N CYS A 249 5.66 -1.87 -2.15
CA CYS A 249 6.08 -1.40 -3.47
C CYS A 249 7.55 -1.76 -3.77
N MET A 250 8.44 -1.59 -2.80
CA MET A 250 9.86 -1.94 -2.97
C MET A 250 10.08 -3.44 -3.16
N ASP A 251 9.37 -4.30 -2.42
CA ASP A 251 9.42 -5.76 -2.63
C ASP A 251 8.88 -6.15 -4.01
N ASN A 252 7.78 -5.53 -4.46
CA ASN A 252 7.25 -5.74 -5.81
C ASN A 252 8.26 -5.35 -6.89
N ARG A 253 8.90 -4.18 -6.76
CA ARG A 253 9.94 -3.70 -7.67
C ARG A 253 11.10 -4.71 -7.76
N LEU A 254 11.65 -5.12 -6.61
CA LEU A 254 12.77 -6.06 -6.55
C LEU A 254 12.43 -7.42 -7.18
N ARG A 255 11.20 -7.91 -6.98
CA ARG A 255 10.71 -9.13 -7.63
C ARG A 255 10.66 -8.98 -9.14
N CYS A 256 10.13 -7.87 -9.65
CA CYS A 256 10.09 -7.58 -11.08
C CYS A 256 11.51 -7.56 -11.66
N ASP A 257 12.46 -6.87 -11.03
CA ASP A 257 13.85 -6.78 -11.49
C ASP A 257 14.55 -8.16 -11.47
N THR A 258 14.32 -8.96 -10.43
CA THR A 258 14.85 -10.34 -10.34
C THR A 258 14.28 -11.23 -11.45
N MET A 259 12.98 -11.14 -11.74
CA MET A 259 12.35 -11.89 -12.83
C MET A 259 12.88 -11.44 -14.20
N ARG A 260 13.13 -10.14 -14.40
CA ARG A 260 13.75 -9.63 -15.64
C ARG A 260 15.16 -10.18 -15.82
N PHE A 261 15.98 -10.11 -14.78
CA PHE A 261 17.35 -10.61 -14.82
C PHE A 261 17.39 -12.11 -15.15
N ALA A 262 16.53 -12.91 -14.51
CA ALA A 262 16.45 -14.34 -14.78
C ALA A 262 16.01 -14.67 -16.21
N LEU A 263 15.09 -13.89 -16.80
CA LEU A 263 14.66 -14.07 -18.19
C LEU A 263 15.80 -13.76 -19.18
N MET A 264 16.58 -12.70 -18.93
CA MET A 264 17.73 -12.35 -19.78
C MET A 264 18.83 -13.43 -19.73
N LEU A 265 19.09 -14.02 -18.56
CA LEU A 265 20.05 -15.12 -18.43
C LEU A 265 19.58 -16.41 -19.13
N ALA A 266 18.28 -16.73 -19.00
CA ALA A 266 17.71 -17.92 -19.63
C ALA A 266 17.77 -17.86 -21.17
N GLU A 267 17.77 -16.66 -21.75
CA GLU A 267 17.94 -16.45 -23.18
C GLU A 267 19.41 -16.65 -23.63
N GLY A 268 20.37 -16.18 -22.83
CA GLY A 268 21.81 -16.37 -23.10
C GLY A 268 22.25 -17.83 -23.08
N ASP A 269 21.72 -18.64 -22.14
CA ASP A 269 22.05 -20.08 -22.06
C ASP A 269 21.56 -20.88 -23.29
N VAL A 270 20.49 -20.42 -23.95
CA VAL A 270 19.97 -21.06 -25.18
C VAL A 270 20.88 -20.79 -26.37
N GLU A 271 21.49 -19.61 -26.44
CA GLU A 271 22.42 -19.26 -27.53
C GLU A 271 23.75 -20.02 -27.42
N GLU A 272 24.31 -20.18 -26.22
CA GLU A 272 25.55 -20.96 -26.02
C GLU A 272 25.33 -22.46 -26.26
N GLY A 273 24.18 -23.01 -25.84
CA GLY A 273 23.82 -24.41 -26.07
C GLY A 273 23.56 -24.77 -27.54
N ALA A 274 23.21 -23.78 -28.38
CA ALA A 274 23.01 -23.99 -29.82
C ALA A 274 24.33 -24.05 -30.61
N GLN A 275 25.46 -23.64 -30.03
CA GLN A 275 26.80 -23.70 -30.66
C GLN A 275 27.68 -24.83 -30.10
N GLY A 276 27.41 -25.34 -28.90
CA GLY A 276 28.17 -26.42 -28.27
C GLY A 276 27.30 -27.66 -28.00
N GLY A 277 27.53 -28.73 -28.74
CA GLY A 277 26.85 -30.01 -28.54
C GLY A 277 26.95 -30.52 -27.09
N SER A 278 25.78 -30.71 -26.47
CA SER A 278 25.49 -31.71 -25.44
C SER A 278 26.35 -31.70 -24.17
N ALA A 279 25.92 -30.95 -23.14
CA ALA A 279 25.79 -31.41 -21.73
C ALA A 279 25.70 -30.26 -20.72
N LEU A 280 24.54 -29.60 -20.54
CA LEU A 280 24.34 -28.69 -19.38
C LEU A 280 22.88 -28.38 -19.00
N ILE A 281 21.93 -29.32 -19.17
CA ILE A 281 20.52 -29.13 -18.74
C ILE A 281 20.32 -29.44 -17.24
N SER A 282 21.12 -28.83 -16.35
CA SER A 282 21.01 -29.09 -14.90
C SER A 282 20.96 -27.84 -14.01
N ARG A 283 20.99 -26.62 -14.55
CA ARG A 283 21.18 -25.42 -13.71
C ARG A 283 20.09 -24.35 -13.80
N VAL A 284 18.84 -24.72 -14.07
CA VAL A 284 17.73 -23.80 -13.72
C VAL A 284 17.58 -23.80 -12.19
N PRO A 285 17.68 -22.64 -11.51
CA PRO A 285 17.53 -22.58 -10.06
C PRO A 285 16.18 -23.19 -9.64
N GLN A 286 16.22 -24.19 -8.75
CA GLN A 286 15.02 -24.88 -8.22
C GLN A 286 13.98 -23.90 -7.63
N CYS A 287 14.36 -22.68 -7.30
CA CYS A 287 13.45 -21.63 -6.85
C CYS A 287 12.33 -21.30 -7.86
N MET A 288 12.57 -21.47 -9.17
CA MET A 288 11.57 -21.19 -10.22
C MET A 288 10.64 -22.37 -10.53
N ARG A 289 10.96 -23.60 -10.10
CA ARG A 289 10.16 -24.81 -10.42
C ARG A 289 9.04 -25.10 -9.42
N SER A 290 8.97 -24.42 -8.28
CA SER A 290 8.02 -24.78 -7.21
C SER A 290 6.62 -24.16 -7.33
N SER A 291 6.33 -23.35 -8.37
CA SER A 291 5.02 -22.67 -8.49
C SER A 291 3.99 -23.39 -9.37
N THR A 292 4.36 -24.48 -10.07
CA THR A 292 3.50 -25.12 -11.09
C THR A 292 3.02 -26.53 -10.73
N ARG A 293 3.32 -27.06 -9.54
CA ARG A 293 2.95 -28.44 -9.16
C ARG A 293 1.87 -28.59 -8.07
N GLU A 294 1.36 -27.51 -7.49
CA GLU A 294 0.37 -27.60 -6.38
C GLU A 294 -1.08 -27.31 -6.78
N SER A 295 -1.41 -27.27 -8.08
CA SER A 295 -2.81 -27.13 -8.55
C SER A 295 -3.43 -28.44 -9.07
N GLU A 296 -2.81 -29.59 -8.79
CA GLU A 296 -3.30 -30.93 -9.19
C GLU A 296 -3.64 -31.85 -8.00
N GLN A 297 -3.90 -31.28 -6.80
CA GLN A 297 -4.46 -32.03 -5.66
C GLN A 297 -5.69 -31.33 -5.08
#